data_AF-A0A2M7IBP0-F1
#
_entry.id   AF-A0A2M7IBP0-F1
#
_cell.length_a   1.000
_cell.length_b   1.000
_cell.length_c   1.000
_cell.angle_alpha   90.00
_cell.angle_beta   90.00
_cell.angle_gamma   90.00
#
_symmetry.space_group_name_H-M   'P 1'
#
loop_
_entity.id
_entity.type
_entity.pdbx_description
1 polymer ?
#
loop_
_entity_poly.entity_id
_entity_poly.type
_entity_poly.pdbx_seq_one_letter_code
_entity_poly.pdbx_strand_id
1 'polypeptide(L)'
;MKITVYTIKDCAFSKQEKEYLNTNKLVFEEKDLETNKDFLTEMLAISNNFAGTPVTRVEKDDGTIAVLKGFTKAEFDTTFGFVAEVKPPVEAEVKPVVETPPAPPAESVSPAPVPTDLTDLATPAVEQPI
;
A
#
# COMPACT_ATOMS: atom_id res chain seq x y z
N MET A 1 8.05 -22.62 6.37
CA MET A 1 7.59 -21.29 5.92
C MET A 1 8.77 -20.51 5.34
N LYS A 2 8.66 -19.97 4.12
CA LYS A 2 9.69 -19.13 3.49
C LYS A 2 9.11 -17.75 3.17
N ILE A 3 9.79 -16.70 3.62
CA ILE A 3 9.38 -15.31 3.37
C ILE A 3 10.46 -14.67 2.50
N THR A 4 10.08 -14.12 1.36
CA THR A 4 10.98 -13.37 0.47
C THR A 4 10.44 -11.96 0.32
N VAL A 5 11.26 -10.97 0.65
CA VAL A 5 10.91 -9.56 0.63
C VAL A 5 11.70 -8.87 -0.46
N TYR A 6 10.99 -8.35 -1.45
CA TYR A 6 11.56 -7.58 -2.55
C TYR A 6 11.57 -6.10 -2.15
N THR A 7 12.77 -5.53 -2.05
CA THR A 7 12.98 -4.15 -1.61
C THR A 7 13.89 -3.40 -2.55
N ILE A 8 13.88 -2.07 -2.44
CA ILE A 8 14.85 -1.16 -3.06
C ILE A 8 15.52 -0.34 -1.96
N LYS A 9 16.66 0.29 -2.27
CA LYS A 9 17.26 1.27 -1.39
C LYS A 9 16.34 2.49 -1.31
N ASP A 10 16.35 3.11 -0.13
CA ASP A 10 15.58 4.32 0.16
C ASP A 10 14.03 4.20 0.14
N CYS A 11 13.48 3.03 0.52
CA CYS A 11 12.04 2.89 0.74
C CYS A 11 11.67 2.91 2.24
N ALA A 12 10.80 3.84 2.64
CA ALA A 12 10.29 3.92 4.02
C ALA A 12 9.45 2.68 4.41
N PHE A 13 8.60 2.20 3.50
CA PHE A 13 7.76 1.03 3.74
C PHE A 13 8.58 -0.26 3.89
N SER A 14 9.65 -0.42 3.10
CA SER A 14 10.57 -1.55 3.26
C SER A 14 11.25 -1.57 4.63
N LYS A 15 11.54 -0.40 5.22
CA LYS A 15 12.10 -0.33 6.59
C LYS A 15 11.07 -0.82 7.61
N GLN A 16 9.84 -0.32 7.53
CA GLN A 16 8.75 -0.70 8.45
C GLN A 16 8.45 -2.20 8.39
N GLU A 17 8.39 -2.77 7.19
CA GLU A 17 8.15 -4.19 7.00
C GLU A 17 9.24 -5.07 7.63
N LYS A 18 10.51 -4.68 7.42
CA LYS A 18 11.65 -5.39 8.02
C LYS A 18 11.62 -5.31 9.54
N GLU A 19 11.32 -4.15 10.10
CA GLU A 19 11.19 -4.01 11.55
C GLU A 19 10.05 -4.88 12.10
N TYR A 20 8.92 -4.94 11.39
CA TYR A 20 7.81 -5.81 11.75
C TYR A 20 8.21 -7.29 11.76
N LEU A 21 8.85 -7.77 10.69
CA LEU A 21 9.30 -9.16 10.59
C LEU A 21 10.34 -9.48 11.69
N ASN A 22 11.31 -8.59 11.95
CA ASN A 22 12.31 -8.76 13.00
C ASN A 22 11.71 -8.76 14.41
N THR A 23 10.73 -7.89 14.67
CA THR A 23 10.02 -7.81 15.94
C THR A 23 9.32 -9.14 16.24
N ASN A 24 8.62 -9.67 15.23
CA ASN A 24 7.92 -10.95 15.29
C ASN A 24 8.83 -12.18 15.13
N LYS A 25 10.16 -11.98 15.11
CA LYS A 25 11.17 -13.06 15.00
C LYS A 25 10.97 -13.95 13.77
N LEU A 26 10.45 -13.37 12.68
CA LEU A 26 10.28 -14.05 11.42
C LEU A 26 11.57 -14.02 10.60
N VAL A 27 11.94 -15.17 10.04
CA VAL A 27 13.09 -15.29 9.14
C VAL A 27 12.63 -14.94 7.72
N PHE A 28 13.27 -13.95 7.11
CA PHE A 28 12.96 -13.51 5.75
C PHE A 28 14.23 -13.31 4.92
N GLU A 29 14.10 -13.52 3.62
CA GLU A 29 15.14 -13.31 2.62
C GLU A 29 14.90 -11.95 1.95
N GLU A 30 15.83 -11.02 2.11
CA GLU A 30 15.78 -9.73 1.42
C GLU A 30 16.37 -9.84 0.02
N LYS A 31 15.59 -9.43 -1.00
CA LYS A 31 16.02 -9.34 -2.39
C LYS A 31 16.01 -7.89 -2.84
N ASP A 32 17.20 -7.33 -3.02
CA ASP A 32 17.41 -5.97 -3.53
C ASP A 32 17.21 -5.94 -5.06
N LEU A 33 16.17 -5.23 -5.51
CA LEU A 33 15.77 -5.14 -6.91
C LEU A 33 16.70 -4.24 -7.74
N GLU A 34 17.46 -3.36 -7.08
CA GLU A 34 18.41 -2.46 -7.75
C GLU A 34 19.70 -3.19 -8.10
N THR A 35 20.10 -4.13 -7.25
CA THR A 35 21.34 -4.91 -7.38
C THR A 35 21.14 -6.09 -8.32
N ASN A 36 19.92 -6.65 -8.40
CA ASN A 36 19.64 -7.78 -9.28
C ASN A 36 18.31 -7.62 -10.02
N LYS A 37 18.39 -7.42 -11.35
CA LYS A 37 17.22 -7.21 -12.20
C LYS A 37 16.38 -8.48 -12.41
N ASP A 38 16.94 -9.68 -12.18
CA ASP A 38 16.16 -10.92 -12.21
C ASP A 38 15.07 -10.92 -11.12
N PHE A 39 15.37 -10.34 -9.95
CA PHE A 39 14.39 -10.21 -8.87
C PHE A 39 13.28 -9.24 -9.22
N LEU A 40 13.56 -8.22 -10.03
CA LEU A 40 12.55 -7.29 -10.52
C LEU A 40 11.57 -8.01 -11.45
N THR A 41 12.08 -8.81 -12.39
CA THR A 41 11.24 -9.62 -13.28
C THR A 41 10.41 -10.63 -12.49
N GLU A 42 11.01 -11.31 -11.51
CA GLU A 42 10.31 -12.22 -10.61
C GLU A 42 9.19 -11.51 -9.83
N MET A 43 9.49 -10.34 -9.25
CA MET A 43 8.52 -9.51 -8.53
C MET A 43 7.33 -9.11 -9.42
N LEU A 44 7.59 -8.64 -10.64
CA LEU A 44 6.54 -8.26 -11.58
C LEU A 44 5.67 -9.46 -11.97
N ALA A 45 6.28 -10.63 -12.17
CA ALA A 45 5.55 -11.84 -12.52
C ALA A 45 4.62 -12.31 -11.38
N ILE A 46 5.11 -12.35 -10.13
CA ILE A 46 4.32 -12.81 -8.98
C ILE A 46 3.29 -11.77 -8.50
N SER A 47 3.55 -10.48 -8.74
CA SER A 47 2.74 -9.38 -8.25
C SER A 47 1.77 -8.83 -9.30
N ASN A 48 1.54 -9.58 -10.37
CA ASN A 48 0.61 -9.22 -11.46
C ASN A 48 0.96 -7.86 -12.10
N ASN A 49 2.24 -7.68 -12.47
CA ASN A 49 2.85 -6.45 -13.00
C ASN A 49 2.82 -5.23 -12.06
N PHE A 50 2.67 -5.45 -10.75
CA PHE A 50 2.78 -4.37 -9.78
C PHE A 50 4.23 -3.93 -9.62
N ALA A 51 4.50 -2.65 -9.88
CA ALA A 51 5.84 -2.05 -9.79
C ALA A 51 6.11 -1.32 -8.47
N GLY A 52 5.23 -1.46 -7.46
CA GLY A 52 5.43 -0.86 -6.15
C GLY A 52 6.28 -1.73 -5.23
N THR A 53 7.01 -1.11 -4.31
CA THR A 53 7.86 -1.77 -3.31
C THR A 53 7.48 -1.32 -1.90
N PRO A 54 7.58 -2.17 -0.87
CA PRO A 54 8.04 -3.56 -0.90
C PRO A 54 6.99 -4.52 -1.49
N VAL A 55 7.43 -5.68 -1.98
CA VAL A 55 6.56 -6.83 -2.25
C VAL A 55 7.03 -7.99 -1.40
N THR A 56 6.12 -8.66 -0.70
CA THR A 56 6.45 -9.82 0.12
C THR A 56 5.79 -11.07 -0.44
N ARG A 57 6.58 -12.09 -0.70
CA ARG A 57 6.11 -13.43 -1.06
C ARG A 57 6.25 -14.35 0.15
N VAL A 58 5.14 -14.90 0.61
CA VAL A 58 5.08 -15.83 1.72
C VAL A 58 4.69 -17.20 1.20
N GLU A 59 5.59 -18.16 1.33
CA GLU A 59 5.35 -19.58 1.02
C GLU A 59 5.15 -20.34 2.33
N LYS A 60 3.91 -20.77 2.58
CA LYS A 60 3.54 -21.54 3.78
C LYS A 60 3.91 -23.01 3.60
N ASP A 61 4.09 -23.71 4.72
CA ASP A 61 4.39 -25.15 4.73
C ASP A 61 3.26 -26.00 4.12
N ASP A 62 2.04 -25.46 4.08
CA ASP A 62 0.87 -26.07 3.43
C ASP A 62 0.91 -25.96 1.89
N GLY A 63 1.94 -25.31 1.32
CA GLY A 63 2.06 -25.06 -0.13
C GLY A 63 1.32 -23.82 -0.62
N THR A 64 0.60 -23.12 0.26
CA THR A 64 -0.06 -21.85 -0.06
C THR A 64 0.97 -20.74 -0.24
N ILE A 65 0.90 -20.03 -1.38
CA ILE A 65 1.73 -18.85 -1.67
C ILE A 65 0.85 -17.61 -1.56
N ALA A 66 1.20 -16.70 -0.65
CA ALA A 66 0.58 -15.38 -0.54
C ALA A 66 1.56 -14.30 -1.04
N VAL A 67 1.09 -13.40 -1.90
CA VAL A 67 1.87 -12.26 -2.38
C VAL A 67 1.24 -10.98 -1.86
N LEU A 68 1.93 -10.31 -0.94
CA LEU A 68 1.53 -9.07 -0.29
C LEU A 68 2.21 -7.90 -0.99
N LYS A 69 1.43 -6.89 -1.35
CA LYS A 69 1.88 -5.72 -2.11
C LYS A 69 1.92 -4.52 -1.17
N GLY A 70 3.12 -4.10 -0.79
CA GLY A 70 3.33 -3.10 0.24
C GLY A 70 3.19 -3.65 1.65
N PHE A 71 3.45 -2.78 2.63
CA PHE A 71 3.35 -3.13 4.04
C PHE A 71 1.99 -2.70 4.62
N THR A 72 1.09 -3.65 4.78
CA THR A 72 -0.18 -3.46 5.51
C THR A 72 -0.20 -4.39 6.71
N LYS A 73 -0.07 -3.83 7.92
CA LYS A 73 -0.02 -4.63 9.16
C LYS A 73 -1.16 -5.66 9.25
N ALA A 74 -2.39 -5.27 8.92
CA ALA A 74 -3.56 -6.17 8.98
C ALA A 74 -3.47 -7.37 8.02
N GLU A 75 -2.96 -7.16 6.80
CA GLU A 75 -2.79 -8.25 5.82
C GLU A 75 -1.67 -9.21 6.25
N PHE A 76 -0.58 -8.67 6.79
CA PHE A 76 0.50 -9.46 7.36
C PHE A 76 -0.01 -10.27 8.55
N ASP A 77 -0.70 -9.64 9.50
CA ASP A 77 -1.25 -10.30 10.69
C ASP A 77 -2.17 -11.47 10.31
N THR A 78 -3.04 -11.26 9.31
CA THR A 78 -3.91 -12.30 8.74
C THR A 78 -3.10 -13.40 8.04
N THR A 79 -2.09 -13.04 7.25
CA THR A 79 -1.29 -14.00 6.47
C THR A 79 -0.44 -14.87 7.39
N PHE A 80 0.19 -14.28 8.40
CA PHE A 80 1.04 -14.97 9.36
C PHE A 80 0.26 -15.60 10.52
N GLY A 81 -1.04 -15.28 10.65
CA GLY A 81 -1.86 -15.79 11.74
C GLY A 81 -1.48 -15.20 13.09
N PHE A 82 -0.93 -13.98 13.11
CA PHE A 82 -0.70 -13.21 14.34
C PHE A 82 -2.00 -12.62 14.91
N VAL A 83 -3.13 -12.82 14.21
CA VAL A 83 -4.46 -12.74 14.80
C VAL A 83 -4.51 -13.84 15.85
N ALA A 84 -3.96 -13.54 17.03
CA ALA A 84 -4.29 -14.21 18.26
C ALA A 84 -5.79 -14.36 18.24
N GLU A 85 -6.27 -15.58 18.42
CA GLU A 85 -7.66 -15.93 18.65
C GLU A 85 -8.37 -14.81 19.44
N VAL A 86 -8.98 -13.84 18.75
CA VAL A 86 -9.91 -12.91 19.36
C VAL A 86 -11.16 -13.73 19.52
N LYS A 87 -11.22 -14.46 20.64
CA LYS A 87 -12.49 -14.84 21.22
C LYS A 87 -13.36 -13.57 21.26
N PRO A 88 -14.60 -13.62 20.76
CA PRO A 88 -15.48 -12.46 20.70
C PRO A 88 -15.75 -11.87 22.10
N PRO A 89 -16.21 -10.60 22.14
CA PRO A 89 -15.86 -9.63 23.16
C PRO A 89 -16.59 -9.89 24.48
N VAL A 90 -15.88 -9.77 25.60
CA VAL A 90 -16.52 -9.57 26.90
C VAL A 90 -16.52 -8.08 27.19
N GLU A 91 -17.74 -7.59 27.27
CA GLU A 91 -18.24 -6.27 27.55
C GLU A 91 -17.68 -5.63 28.85
N ALA A 92 -17.58 -4.29 28.79
CA ALA A 92 -17.62 -3.31 29.89
C ALA A 92 -16.45 -3.20 30.89
N GLU A 93 -15.69 -2.10 30.78
CA GLU A 93 -15.79 -1.05 31.81
C GLU A 93 -15.66 0.35 31.17
N VAL A 94 -16.77 1.07 31.23
CA VAL A 94 -16.94 2.47 30.82
C VAL A 94 -16.33 3.36 31.89
N LYS A 95 -15.43 4.28 31.51
CA LYS A 95 -15.19 5.50 32.29
C LYS A 95 -15.45 6.70 31.38
N PRO A 96 -16.45 7.54 31.67
CA PRO A 96 -16.74 8.72 30.89
C PRO A 96 -15.76 9.82 31.30
N VAL A 97 -14.95 10.31 30.36
CA VAL A 97 -14.35 11.63 30.51
C VAL A 97 -15.18 12.60 29.65
N VAL A 98 -16.00 13.35 30.38
CA VAL A 98 -16.68 14.58 29.96
C VAL A 98 -15.63 15.69 29.81
N GLU A 99 -16.00 16.71 29.02
CA GLU A 99 -15.34 18.02 28.81
C GLU A 99 -14.19 18.04 27.77
N THR A 100 -14.15 18.87 26.71
CA THR A 100 -15.00 19.98 26.24
C THR A 100 -14.62 20.24 24.77
N PRO A 101 -15.54 20.62 23.88
CA PRO A 101 -15.20 21.02 22.50
C PRO A 101 -14.62 22.45 22.44
N PRO A 102 -13.43 22.67 21.84
CA PRO A 102 -13.11 23.95 21.26
C PRO A 102 -13.65 24.03 19.83
N ALA A 103 -14.38 25.11 19.58
CA ALA A 103 -15.04 25.48 18.35
C ALA A 103 -14.11 25.48 17.12
N PRO A 104 -14.65 25.20 15.91
CA PRO A 104 -13.95 25.47 14.66
C PRO A 104 -13.96 26.98 14.37
N PRO A 105 -12.80 27.63 14.12
CA PRO A 105 -12.81 28.84 13.31
C PRO A 105 -13.12 28.44 11.87
N ALA A 106 -14.30 28.86 11.41
CA ALA A 106 -14.65 28.92 10.02
C ALA A 106 -13.72 29.93 9.33
N GLU A 107 -12.77 29.45 8.54
CA GLU A 107 -12.11 30.26 7.52
C GLU A 107 -12.67 29.90 6.15
N SER A 108 -13.53 30.81 5.72
CA SER A 108 -14.07 30.96 4.39
C SER A 108 -12.93 31.37 3.45
N VAL A 109 -12.64 30.56 2.43
CA VAL A 109 -11.88 31.02 1.27
C VAL A 109 -12.67 30.70 0.01
N SER A 110 -13.25 31.78 -0.48
CA SER A 110 -13.97 32.04 -1.72
C SER A 110 -13.76 31.06 -2.90
N PRO A 111 -14.84 30.69 -3.62
CA PRO A 111 -14.73 30.09 -4.95
C PRO A 111 -14.33 31.15 -5.98
N ALA A 112 -13.28 30.89 -6.74
CA ALA A 112 -12.95 31.67 -7.93
C ALA A 112 -13.85 31.23 -9.09
N PRO A 113 -14.62 32.14 -9.74
CA PRO A 113 -15.30 31.86 -10.98
C PRO A 113 -14.28 31.91 -12.12
N VAL A 114 -14.06 30.79 -12.82
CA VAL A 114 -13.44 30.83 -14.14
C VAL A 114 -14.56 31.04 -15.17
N PRO A 115 -14.53 32.15 -15.93
CA PRO A 115 -15.55 32.42 -16.94
C PRO A 115 -15.39 31.47 -18.13
N THR A 116 -16.52 30.87 -18.51
CA THR A 116 -16.78 30.33 -19.83
C THR A 116 -16.77 31.49 -20.82
N ASP A 117 -15.77 31.54 -21.72
CA ASP A 117 -15.79 32.40 -22.89
C ASP A 117 -15.67 31.53 -24.16
N LEU A 118 -16.77 31.56 -24.90
CA LEU A 118 -16.92 31.62 -26.35
C LEU A 118 -15.90 30.86 -27.22
N THR A 119 -16.37 29.86 -27.97
CA THR A 119 -16.64 30.01 -29.42
C THR A 119 -15.42 30.49 -30.19
N ASP A 120 -14.68 29.57 -30.80
CA ASP A 120 -13.99 29.90 -32.05
C ASP A 120 -14.08 28.75 -33.05
N LEU A 121 -14.40 29.19 -34.25
CA LEU A 121 -14.87 28.50 -35.42
C LEU A 121 -13.67 28.35 -36.35
N ALA A 122 -13.15 27.13 -36.57
CA ALA A 122 -12.18 26.92 -37.63
C ALA A 122 -12.19 25.49 -38.15
N THR A 123 -13.09 25.25 -39.10
CA THR A 123 -12.87 24.29 -40.20
C THR A 123 -11.86 24.90 -41.17
N PRO A 124 -10.85 24.14 -41.61
CA PRO A 124 -10.73 23.83 -43.05
C PRO A 124 -10.39 22.33 -43.24
N ALA A 125 -11.16 21.53 -43.99
CA ALA A 125 -11.12 21.39 -45.45
C ALA A 125 -9.70 21.16 -46.04
N VAL A 126 -9.60 20.15 -46.93
CA VAL A 126 -8.49 19.85 -47.88
C VAL A 126 -7.40 18.92 -47.28
N GLU A 127 -6.95 17.79 -47.85
CA GLU A 127 -7.15 17.07 -49.12
C GLU A 127 -6.69 15.61 -48.91
N GLN A 128 -7.29 14.64 -49.61
CA GLN A 128 -6.70 13.32 -49.85
C GLN A 128 -5.99 13.33 -51.22
N PRO A 129 -4.80 12.75 -51.37
CA PRO A 129 -4.33 12.34 -52.68
C PRO A 129 -4.47 10.82 -52.87
N ILE A 130 -5.35 10.50 -53.84
CA ILE A 130 -5.30 9.49 -54.92
C ILE A 130 -4.76 8.09 -54.58
#